data_AF-A0A561SYE4-F1
#
_entry.id   AF-A0A561SYE4-F1
#
_cell.length_a   1.000
_cell.length_b   1.000
_cell.length_c   1.000
_cell.angle_alpha   90.00
_cell.angle_beta   90.00
_cell.angle_gamma   90.00
#
_symmetry.space_group_name_H-M   'P 1'
#
loop_
_entity.id
_entity.type
_entity.pdbx_description
1 polymer ?
#
loop_
_entity_poly.entity_id
_entity_poly.type
_entity_poly.pdbx_seq_one_letter_code
_entity_poly.pdbx_strand_id
1 'polypeptide(L)'
;MWVWGHDDFDTFIEFVDDVHLDGVVERIRVPLLIAHGANDRQIPLEYAHRSYAQAVRSPKRELRIFTAEEGGAEHIGLDHLPHVSAFIADWVARSFND
;
A
#
# COMPACT_ATOMS: atom_id res chain seq x y z
N MET A 1 19.29 -6.14 -3.68
CA MET A 1 19.64 -6.77 -4.97
C MET A 1 19.50 -8.27 -4.91
N TRP A 2 20.11 -8.96 -3.93
CA TRP A 2 20.01 -10.43 -3.80
C TRP A 2 18.56 -10.96 -3.84
N VAL A 3 17.63 -10.27 -3.16
CA VAL A 3 16.19 -10.63 -3.17
C VAL A 3 15.56 -10.49 -4.56
N TRP A 4 16.15 -9.65 -5.40
CA TRP A 4 15.81 -9.41 -6.80
C TRP A 4 16.70 -10.23 -7.77
N GLY A 5 17.61 -11.08 -7.27
CA GLY A 5 18.51 -11.89 -8.10
C GLY A 5 19.68 -11.13 -8.74
N HIS A 6 20.00 -9.93 -8.24
CA HIS A 6 21.13 -9.12 -8.72
C HIS A 6 22.31 -9.17 -7.74
N ASP A 7 23.52 -9.29 -8.28
CA ASP A 7 24.77 -9.42 -7.52
C ASP A 7 25.52 -8.07 -7.37
N ASP A 8 25.28 -7.09 -8.23
CA ASP A 8 25.93 -5.78 -8.22
C ASP A 8 24.94 -4.59 -8.39
N PHE A 9 25.35 -3.43 -7.88
CA PHE A 9 24.49 -2.22 -7.78
C PHE A 9 24.18 -1.59 -9.13
N ASP A 10 25.12 -1.67 -10.06
CA ASP A 10 24.96 -1.06 -11.36
C ASP A 10 23.87 -1.78 -12.16
N THR A 11 23.87 -3.11 -12.16
CA THR A 11 22.80 -3.89 -12.82
C THR A 11 21.44 -3.78 -12.13
N PHE A 12 21.42 -3.54 -10.81
CA PHE A 12 20.17 -3.37 -10.07
C PHE A 12 19.52 -2.02 -10.30
N ILE A 13 20.28 -0.94 -10.46
CA ILE A 13 19.75 0.40 -10.78
C ILE A 13 18.95 0.37 -12.09
N GLU A 14 19.44 -0.35 -13.11
CA GLU A 14 18.71 -0.48 -14.38
C GLU A 14 17.37 -1.22 -14.21
N PHE A 15 17.32 -2.21 -13.31
CA PHE A 15 16.11 -2.97 -13.02
C PHE A 15 15.11 -2.21 -12.14
N VAL A 16 15.58 -1.38 -11.19
CA VAL A 16 14.71 -0.79 -10.17
C VAL A 16 13.73 0.23 -10.74
N ASP A 17 14.04 0.84 -11.88
CA ASP A 17 13.15 1.77 -12.58
C ASP A 17 11.85 1.11 -13.02
N ASP A 18 11.87 -0.20 -13.32
CA ASP A 18 10.68 -0.99 -13.67
C ASP A 18 9.92 -1.52 -12.44
N VAL A 19 10.40 -1.27 -11.21
CA VAL A 19 9.75 -1.70 -9.96
C VAL A 19 8.63 -0.72 -9.59
N HIS A 20 7.54 -0.80 -10.34
CA HIS A 20 6.34 -0.01 -10.12
C HIS A 20 5.07 -0.82 -10.38
N LEU A 21 3.91 -0.26 -10.01
CA LEU A 21 2.60 -0.89 -10.24
C LEU A 21 1.84 -0.32 -11.46
N ASP A 22 2.41 0.68 -12.16
CA ASP A 22 1.78 1.24 -13.35
C ASP A 22 1.54 0.15 -14.42
N GLY A 23 0.33 0.10 -14.99
CA GLY A 23 -0.07 -0.89 -15.99
C GLY A 23 -0.53 -2.25 -15.44
N VAL A 24 -0.45 -2.46 -14.12
CA VAL A 24 -0.94 -3.68 -13.46
C VAL A 24 -2.03 -3.44 -12.41
N VAL A 25 -2.08 -2.28 -11.76
CA VAL A 25 -3.13 -1.98 -10.76
C VAL A 25 -4.54 -2.06 -11.38
N GLU A 26 -4.73 -1.64 -12.63
CA GLU A 26 -6.02 -1.70 -13.31
C GLU A 26 -6.48 -3.14 -13.62
N ARG A 27 -5.64 -4.14 -13.37
CA ARG A 27 -5.98 -5.57 -13.54
C ARG A 27 -6.55 -6.18 -12.27
N ILE A 28 -6.51 -5.49 -11.13
CA ILE A 28 -7.07 -5.96 -9.86
C ILE A 28 -8.60 -6.05 -9.99
N ARG A 29 -9.15 -7.26 -9.81
CA ARG A 29 -10.60 -7.57 -9.93
C ARG A 29 -11.23 -8.06 -8.62
N VAL A 30 -10.53 -7.86 -7.51
CA VAL A 30 -10.95 -8.24 -6.15
C VAL A 30 -11.04 -6.99 -5.28
N PRO A 31 -11.73 -7.04 -4.13
CA PRO A 31 -11.69 -5.95 -3.16
C PRO A 31 -10.25 -5.55 -2.81
N LEU A 32 -9.98 -4.25 -2.73
CA LEU A 32 -8.67 -3.67 -2.45
C LEU A 32 -8.79 -2.64 -1.32
N LEU A 33 -8.02 -2.83 -0.25
CA LEU A 33 -7.76 -1.82 0.76
C LEU A 33 -6.34 -1.30 0.61
N ILE A 34 -6.19 0.02 0.59
CA ILE A 34 -4.91 0.71 0.75
C ILE A 34 -4.96 1.40 2.11
N ALA A 35 -4.16 0.92 3.06
CA ALA A 35 -3.98 1.50 4.38
C ALA A 35 -2.61 2.18 4.44
N HIS A 36 -2.56 3.49 4.67
CA HIS A 36 -1.33 4.28 4.57
C HIS A 36 -1.23 5.32 5.69
N GLY A 37 -0.03 5.52 6.23
CA GLY A 37 0.22 6.57 7.22
C GLY A 37 0.46 7.92 6.55
N ALA A 38 -0.18 8.98 7.02
CA ALA A 38 -0.05 10.32 6.45
C ALA A 38 1.38 10.90 6.56
N ASN A 39 2.20 10.38 7.48
CA ASN A 39 3.58 10.79 7.72
C ASN A 39 4.58 9.65 7.37
N ASP A 40 4.21 8.68 6.53
CA ASP A 40 5.16 7.65 6.10
C ASP A 40 6.34 8.29 5.33
N ARG A 41 7.53 8.24 5.95
CA ARG A 41 8.77 8.82 5.40
C ARG A 41 9.54 7.85 4.51
N GLN A 42 9.14 6.58 4.46
CA GLN A 42 9.74 5.55 3.63
C GLN A 42 9.05 5.43 2.28
N ILE A 43 7.71 5.51 2.26
CA ILE A 43 6.90 5.36 1.05
C ILE A 43 6.02 6.61 0.87
N PRO A 44 6.20 7.38 -0.22
CA PRO A 44 5.44 8.60 -0.46
C PRO A 44 3.92 8.37 -0.50
N LEU A 45 3.17 9.25 0.15
CA LEU A 45 1.72 9.21 0.21
C LEU A 45 1.07 9.26 -1.18
N GLU A 46 1.68 9.95 -2.16
CA GLU A 46 1.15 10.01 -3.52
C GLU A 46 1.03 8.62 -4.18
N TYR A 47 1.83 7.63 -3.77
CA TYR A 47 1.76 6.29 -4.33
C TYR A 47 0.47 5.56 -3.93
N ALA A 48 -0.02 5.82 -2.71
CA ALA A 48 -1.30 5.32 -2.23
C ALA A 48 -2.46 5.92 -3.05
N HIS A 49 -2.43 7.23 -3.29
CA HIS A 49 -3.42 7.91 -4.13
C HIS A 49 -3.39 7.45 -5.59
N ARG A 50 -2.20 7.32 -6.18
CA ARG A 50 -2.01 6.81 -7.55
C ARG A 50 -2.59 5.40 -7.70
N SER A 51 -2.24 4.49 -6.80
CA SER A 51 -2.73 3.11 -6.83
C SER A 51 -4.25 3.07 -6.64
N TYR A 52 -4.81 3.85 -5.72
CA TYR A 52 -6.26 3.95 -5.54
C TYR A 52 -6.96 4.40 -6.84
N ALA A 53 -6.44 5.45 -7.49
CA ALA A 53 -7.00 5.96 -8.74
C ALA A 53 -6.95 4.93 -9.88
N GLN A 54 -5.83 4.21 -10.01
CA GLN A 54 -5.61 3.19 -11.05
C GLN A 54 -6.43 1.90 -10.84
N ALA A 55 -6.88 1.59 -9.61
CA ALA A 55 -7.61 0.36 -9.27
C ALA A 55 -9.08 0.33 -9.78
N VAL A 56 -9.31 0.73 -11.03
CA VAL A 56 -10.62 0.96 -11.64
C VAL A 56 -11.46 -0.30 -11.85
N ARG A 57 -10.83 -1.49 -11.86
CA ARG A 57 -11.53 -2.78 -12.01
C ARG A 57 -11.81 -3.49 -10.68
N SER A 58 -11.39 -2.92 -9.56
CA SER A 58 -11.72 -3.47 -8.26
C SER A 58 -13.23 -3.26 -7.99
N PRO A 59 -13.98 -4.31 -7.61
CA PRO A 59 -15.38 -4.18 -7.24
C PRO A 59 -15.60 -3.37 -5.95
N LYS A 60 -14.55 -3.21 -5.12
CA LYS A 60 -14.55 -2.43 -3.88
C LYS A 60 -13.13 -1.94 -3.61
N ARG A 61 -12.86 -0.65 -3.86
CA ARG A 61 -11.59 -0.02 -3.49
C ARG A 61 -11.78 0.96 -2.34
N GLU A 62 -10.92 0.87 -1.33
CA GLU A 62 -10.91 1.77 -0.18
C GLU A 62 -9.49 2.31 0.05
N LEU A 63 -9.39 3.61 0.29
CA LEU A 63 -8.15 4.27 0.68
C LEU A 63 -8.35 4.83 2.08
N ARG A 64 -7.58 4.32 3.04
CA ARG A 64 -7.55 4.77 4.42
C ARG A 64 -6.21 5.42 4.71
N ILE A 65 -6.23 6.73 4.95
CA ILE A 65 -5.07 7.50 5.39
C ILE A 65 -5.16 7.73 6.89
N PHE A 66 -4.21 7.22 7.66
CA PHE A 66 -4.13 7.40 9.12
C PHE A 66 -3.36 8.68 9.46
N THR A 67 -3.91 9.52 10.33
CA THR A 67 -3.35 10.83 10.69
C THR A 67 -2.65 10.80 12.04
N ALA A 68 -1.81 11.81 12.31
CA ALA A 68 -1.09 11.89 13.58
C ALA A 68 -2.05 12.05 14.79
N GLU A 69 -3.23 12.64 14.57
CA GLU A 69 -4.22 12.90 15.63
C GLU A 69 -4.89 11.61 16.15
N GLU A 70 -5.06 10.60 15.29
CA GLU A 70 -5.63 9.30 15.65
C GLU A 70 -4.59 8.20 15.89
N GLY A 71 -3.36 8.44 15.44
CA GLY A 71 -2.25 7.48 15.46
C GLY A 71 -2.28 6.51 14.27
N GLY A 72 -1.13 5.89 14.00
CA GLY A 72 -0.90 5.06 12.82
C GLY A 72 -0.38 5.84 11.61
N ALA A 73 0.08 7.07 11.81
CA ALA A 73 0.53 7.96 10.75
C ALA A 73 1.91 7.62 10.20
N GLU A 74 2.72 6.88 10.96
CA GLU A 74 4.08 6.51 10.57
C GLU A 74 4.09 5.29 9.65
N HIS A 75 5.28 4.95 9.14
CA HIS A 75 5.47 3.74 8.33
C HIS A 75 4.86 2.51 9.01
N ILE A 76 4.04 1.74 8.28
CA ILE A 76 3.24 0.59 8.74
C ILE A 76 2.36 0.85 9.98
N GLY A 77 2.15 2.11 10.35
CA GLY A 77 1.48 2.49 11.60
C GLY A 77 2.32 2.23 12.85
N LEU A 78 3.66 2.32 12.78
CA LEU A 78 4.58 2.04 13.90
C LEU A 78 4.24 2.81 15.19
N ASP A 79 3.71 4.01 15.07
CA ASP A 79 3.27 4.84 16.19
C ASP A 79 2.00 4.30 16.88
N HIS A 80 1.19 3.46 16.21
CA HIS A 80 0.01 2.82 16.79
C HIS A 80 -0.43 1.53 16.05
N LEU A 81 0.44 0.51 16.00
CA LEU A 81 0.22 -0.74 15.25
C LEU A 81 -1.12 -1.45 15.57
N PRO A 82 -1.57 -1.56 16.84
CA PRO A 82 -2.87 -2.15 17.16
C PRO A 82 -4.06 -1.47 16.46
N HIS A 83 -4.03 -0.14 16.30
CA HIS A 83 -5.11 0.60 15.66
C HIS A 83 -5.21 0.27 14.16
N VAL A 84 -4.07 0.32 13.46
CA VAL A 84 -4.01 0.00 12.03
C VAL A 84 -4.37 -1.47 11.76
N SER A 85 -3.83 -2.40 12.56
CA SER A 85 -4.13 -3.83 12.40
C SER A 85 -5.59 -4.18 12.70
N ALA A 86 -6.19 -3.60 13.74
CA ALA A 86 -7.61 -3.78 14.03
C ALA A 86 -8.50 -3.24 12.89
N PHE A 87 -8.20 -2.04 12.37
CA PHE A 87 -8.93 -1.49 11.23
C PHE A 87 -8.87 -2.41 10.00
N ILE A 88 -7.70 -2.96 9.68
CA ILE A 88 -7.53 -3.90 8.56
C ILE A 88 -8.35 -5.18 8.81
N ALA A 89 -8.29 -5.74 10.02
CA ALA A 89 -9.05 -6.95 10.38
C ALA A 89 -10.56 -6.72 10.25
N ASP A 90 -11.08 -5.59 10.75
CA ASP A 90 -12.48 -5.21 10.63
C ASP A 90 -12.89 -4.97 9.18
N TRP A 91 -12.01 -4.39 8.37
CA TRP A 91 -12.26 -4.21 6.94
C TRP A 91 -12.36 -5.55 6.21
N VAL A 92 -11.47 -6.50 6.52
CA VAL A 92 -11.51 -7.86 5.96
C VAL A 92 -12.81 -8.54 6.36
N ALA A 93 -13.17 -8.53 7.64
CA ALA A 93 -14.41 -9.13 8.14
C ALA A 93 -15.64 -8.56 7.41
N ARG A 94 -15.75 -7.22 7.30
CA ARG A 94 -16.86 -6.56 6.58
C ARG A 94 -16.86 -6.77 5.06
N SER A 95 -15.75 -7.24 4.49
CA SER A 95 -15.62 -7.41 3.04
C SER A 95 -15.85 -8.85 2.60
N PHE A 96 -15.65 -9.82 3.48
CA PHE A 96 -15.60 -11.24 3.12
C PHE A 96 -16.42 -12.17 4.03
N ASN A 97 -16.96 -11.68 5.14
CA ASN A 97 -17.92 -12.45 5.94
C ASN A 97 -19.34 -11.99 5.58
N ASP A 98 -20.19 -12.95 5.23
CA ASP A 98 -21.63 -12.75 4.98
C ASP A 98 -22.39 -12.37 6.26
#